data_AF-A0A542DNR5-F1
#
_entry.id   AF-A0A542DNR5-F1
#
_cell.length_a   1.000
_cell.length_b   1.000
_cell.length_c   1.000
_cell.angle_alpha   90.00
_cell.angle_beta   90.00
_cell.angle_gamma   90.00
#
_symmetry.space_group_name_H-M   'P 1'
#
loop_
_entity.id
_entity.type
_entity.pdbx_description
1 polymer ?
#
loop_
_entity_poly.entity_id
_entity_poly.type
_entity_poly.pdbx_seq_one_letter_code
_entity_poly.pdbx_strand_id
1 'polypeptide(L)'
;MPTFDTPEPISVAIELAVGHVRIVASDRADTVVDVRPSDDSDESDVKAARQVRVEYANGTLQVKAPKIRPFDFSNKTRSVDITIELPSGSRVEGSAQLGDLGSTGRLGELRYKSGTGHIRLDRTGELRVHTGAGDVAAEAVDGNADISTGSGRVQVGEVTGTTVAKNSNGDISIDHSAAGGEVKTSHGRIRVGEVVRGAVVAKTAMGDVEVGIAERTAAWLDVHTGYGRVRNSLEAAAEPDASEDTVEVRANTSFGDITIHRS
;
A
#
# COMPACT_ATOMS: atom_id res chain seq x y z
N MET A 1 -28.51 -5.50 -5.11
CA MET A 1 -27.67 -4.52 -4.40
C MET A 1 -28.24 -4.36 -3.00
N PRO A 2 -27.69 -5.06 -1.98
CA PRO A 2 -28.03 -4.79 -0.59
C PRO A 2 -27.56 -3.38 -0.17
N THR A 3 -28.42 -2.69 0.56
CA THR A 3 -28.15 -1.37 1.17
C THR A 3 -28.36 -1.48 2.67
N PHE A 4 -27.46 -0.88 3.45
CA PHE A 4 -27.49 -0.86 4.90
C PHE A 4 -27.41 0.58 5.40
N ASP A 5 -28.17 0.91 6.44
CA ASP A 5 -28.08 2.21 7.11
C ASP A 5 -26.83 2.24 8.00
N THR A 6 -25.89 3.13 7.69
CA THR A 6 -24.56 3.19 8.31
C THR A 6 -24.14 4.65 8.49
N PRO A 7 -24.77 5.38 9.42
CA PRO A 7 -24.48 6.80 9.63
C PRO A 7 -23.08 7.06 10.21
N GLU A 8 -22.44 6.02 10.74
CA GLU A 8 -21.08 6.06 11.27
C GLU A 8 -20.15 5.12 10.46
N PRO A 9 -18.83 5.39 10.45
CA PRO A 9 -17.85 4.53 9.78
C PRO A 9 -17.91 3.07 10.28
N ILE A 10 -17.85 2.12 9.36
CA ILE A 10 -18.00 0.69 9.65
C ILE A 10 -16.68 -0.07 9.55
N SER A 11 -16.70 -1.33 9.96
CA SER A 11 -15.64 -2.30 9.62
C SER A 11 -16.08 -3.16 8.44
N VAL A 12 -15.21 -3.35 7.46
CA VAL A 12 -15.46 -4.21 6.30
C VAL A 12 -14.49 -5.37 6.31
N ALA A 13 -15.02 -6.60 6.25
CA ALA A 13 -14.25 -7.83 6.16
C ALA A 13 -14.51 -8.51 4.80
N ILE A 14 -13.47 -8.63 3.97
CA ILE A 14 -13.59 -9.13 2.60
C ILE A 14 -12.74 -10.40 2.40
N GLU A 15 -13.35 -11.50 1.98
CA GLU A 15 -12.64 -12.71 1.57
C GLU A 15 -13.02 -13.07 0.13
N LEU A 16 -12.05 -12.99 -0.78
CA LEU A 16 -12.18 -13.41 -2.18
C LEU A 16 -11.18 -14.50 -2.55
N ALA A 17 -11.57 -15.32 -3.53
CA ALA A 17 -10.63 -16.13 -4.27
C ALA A 17 -10.09 -15.34 -5.47
N VAL A 18 -10.97 -15.01 -6.42
CA VAL A 18 -10.65 -14.27 -7.65
C VAL A 18 -11.63 -13.12 -7.80
N GLY A 19 -11.13 -11.92 -8.07
CA GLY A 19 -12.02 -10.80 -8.36
C GLY A 19 -11.45 -9.42 -8.10
N HIS A 20 -12.15 -8.40 -8.56
CA HIS A 20 -11.79 -7.00 -8.34
C HIS A 20 -12.65 -6.40 -7.24
N VAL A 21 -12.01 -5.72 -6.29
CA VAL A 21 -12.69 -4.98 -5.23
C VAL A 21 -12.51 -3.50 -5.47
N ARG A 22 -13.62 -2.76 -5.57
CA ARG A 22 -13.64 -1.30 -5.60
C ARG A 22 -14.35 -0.78 -4.36
N ILE A 23 -13.65 0.04 -3.59
CA ILE A 23 -14.21 0.71 -2.41
C ILE A 23 -14.33 2.19 -2.71
N VAL A 24 -15.49 2.77 -2.45
CA VAL A 24 -15.77 4.19 -2.63
C VAL A 24 -16.15 4.77 -1.27
N ALA A 25 -15.21 5.48 -0.65
CA ALA A 25 -15.39 6.14 0.63
C ALA A 25 -15.82 7.59 0.41
N SER A 26 -17.00 7.96 0.93
CA SER A 26 -17.57 9.30 0.75
C SER A 26 -18.40 9.73 1.95
N ASP A 27 -18.82 10.99 1.99
CA ASP A 27 -19.68 11.55 3.06
C ASP A 27 -21.14 11.09 2.88
N ARG A 28 -21.33 9.77 2.96
CA ARG A 28 -22.62 9.08 2.90
C ARG A 28 -22.96 8.47 4.25
N ALA A 29 -24.24 8.26 4.48
CA ALA A 29 -24.77 7.66 5.71
C ALA A 29 -25.29 6.23 5.50
N ASP A 30 -24.99 5.63 4.35
CA ASP A 30 -25.40 4.29 3.98
C ASP A 30 -24.25 3.51 3.37
N THR A 31 -24.37 2.19 3.38
CA THR A 31 -23.43 1.29 2.72
C THR A 31 -24.16 0.49 1.65
N VAL A 32 -23.68 0.59 0.42
CA VAL A 32 -24.22 -0.13 -0.73
C VAL A 32 -23.17 -1.11 -1.21
N VAL A 33 -23.57 -2.37 -1.37
CA VAL A 33 -22.71 -3.39 -1.97
C VAL A 33 -23.32 -3.84 -3.28
N ASP A 34 -22.54 -3.76 -4.35
CA ASP A 34 -22.85 -4.33 -5.64
C ASP A 34 -21.91 -5.50 -5.92
N VAL A 35 -22.48 -6.62 -6.32
CA VAL A 35 -21.73 -7.84 -6.64
C VAL A 35 -22.15 -8.28 -8.02
N ARG A 36 -21.19 -8.33 -8.93
CA ARG A 36 -21.39 -8.75 -10.32
C ARG A 36 -20.39 -9.85 -10.69
N PRO A 37 -20.74 -10.73 -11.63
CA PRO A 37 -19.71 -11.54 -12.28
C PRO A 37 -18.76 -10.61 -13.05
N SER A 38 -17.48 -10.97 -13.14
CA SER A 38 -16.56 -10.21 -14.00
C SER A 38 -16.87 -10.42 -15.49
N ASP A 39 -17.36 -11.60 -15.87
CA ASP A 39 -17.91 -11.91 -17.19
C ASP A 39 -19.33 -12.50 -17.09
N ASP A 40 -20.35 -11.76 -17.51
CA ASP A 40 -21.76 -12.20 -17.52
C ASP A 40 -22.04 -13.38 -18.48
N SER A 41 -21.13 -13.63 -19.44
CA SER A 41 -21.22 -14.77 -20.36
C SER A 41 -20.56 -16.04 -19.83
N ASP A 42 -19.73 -15.94 -18.78
CA ASP A 42 -19.12 -17.08 -18.11
C ASP A 42 -20.04 -17.60 -16.98
N GLU A 43 -20.61 -18.80 -17.18
CA GLU A 43 -21.49 -19.42 -16.18
C GLU A 43 -20.82 -19.62 -14.81
N SER A 44 -19.50 -19.76 -14.77
CA SER A 44 -18.74 -19.93 -13.53
C SER A 44 -18.61 -18.62 -12.75
N ASP A 45 -18.44 -17.50 -13.43
CA ASP A 45 -18.46 -16.15 -12.84
C ASP A 45 -19.86 -15.81 -12.35
N VAL A 46 -20.89 -16.03 -13.18
CA VAL A 46 -22.30 -15.82 -12.80
C VAL A 46 -22.66 -16.64 -11.56
N LYS A 47 -22.20 -17.89 -11.49
CA LYS A 47 -22.41 -18.75 -10.33
C LYS A 47 -21.63 -18.28 -9.10
N ALA A 48 -20.39 -17.83 -9.28
CA ALA A 48 -19.58 -17.30 -8.19
C ALA A 48 -20.23 -16.05 -7.57
N ALA A 49 -20.65 -15.10 -8.41
CA ALA A 49 -21.32 -13.87 -8.00
C ALA A 49 -22.61 -14.15 -7.20
N ARG A 50 -23.44 -15.10 -7.64
CA ARG A 50 -24.66 -15.52 -6.92
C ARG A 50 -24.38 -16.21 -5.59
N GLN A 51 -23.18 -16.75 -5.40
CA GLN A 51 -22.78 -17.44 -4.18
C GLN A 51 -22.04 -16.54 -3.19
N VAL A 52 -21.72 -15.29 -3.58
CA VAL A 52 -21.17 -14.29 -2.66
C VAL A 52 -22.20 -14.00 -1.58
N ARG A 53 -21.76 -14.07 -0.32
CA ARG A 53 -22.58 -13.69 0.82
C ARG A 53 -22.18 -12.30 1.29
N VAL A 54 -23.18 -11.44 1.42
CA VAL A 54 -23.05 -10.09 1.96
C VAL A 54 -23.92 -10.01 3.19
N GLU A 55 -23.31 -9.84 4.36
CA GLU A 55 -24.00 -9.78 5.64
C GLU A 55 -23.49 -8.56 6.41
N TYR A 56 -24.41 -7.77 6.98
CA TYR A 56 -24.06 -6.65 7.85
C TYR A 56 -24.66 -6.86 9.22
N ALA A 57 -23.81 -6.85 10.25
CA ALA A 57 -24.24 -6.98 11.64
C ALA A 57 -23.23 -6.28 12.56
N ASN A 58 -23.74 -5.61 13.60
CA ASN A 58 -22.92 -4.99 14.67
C ASN A 58 -21.80 -4.08 14.13
N GLY A 59 -22.11 -3.20 13.17
CA GLY A 59 -21.11 -2.28 12.59
C GLY A 59 -20.10 -2.94 11.65
N THR A 60 -20.27 -4.23 11.32
CA THR A 60 -19.35 -4.97 10.46
C THR A 60 -20.05 -5.51 9.22
N LEU A 61 -19.54 -5.14 8.04
CA LEU A 61 -19.93 -5.71 6.76
C LEU A 61 -19.01 -6.88 6.41
N GLN A 62 -19.57 -8.08 6.26
CA GLN A 62 -18.86 -9.27 5.79
C GLN A 62 -19.23 -9.55 4.34
N VAL A 63 -18.21 -9.64 3.49
CA VAL A 63 -18.33 -10.03 2.08
C VAL A 63 -17.48 -11.27 1.86
N LYS A 64 -18.12 -12.42 1.59
CA LYS A 64 -17.44 -13.71 1.43
C LYS A 64 -17.79 -14.32 0.09
N ALA A 65 -16.80 -14.42 -0.79
CA ALA A 65 -16.90 -15.17 -2.03
C ALA A 65 -16.61 -16.67 -1.80
N PRO A 66 -17.17 -17.57 -2.64
CA PRO A 66 -16.87 -18.99 -2.54
C PRO A 66 -15.38 -19.27 -2.77
N LYS A 67 -14.78 -20.10 -1.90
CA LYS A 67 -13.38 -20.53 -2.05
C LYS A 67 -13.21 -21.48 -3.23
N ILE A 68 -12.07 -21.40 -3.91
CA ILE A 68 -11.65 -22.42 -4.88
C ILE A 68 -11.43 -23.74 -4.15
N ARG A 69 -11.96 -24.84 -4.70
CA ARG A 69 -11.78 -26.17 -4.13
C ARG A 69 -10.37 -26.70 -4.44
N PRO A 70 -9.70 -27.38 -3.48
CA PRO A 70 -8.44 -28.06 -3.78
C PRO A 70 -8.63 -29.08 -4.90
N PHE A 71 -7.66 -29.19 -5.82
CA PHE A 71 -7.68 -30.08 -7.00
C PHE A 71 -8.69 -29.73 -8.11
N ASP A 72 -9.17 -28.50 -8.15
CA ASP A 72 -9.98 -28.00 -9.25
C ASP A 72 -9.11 -27.60 -10.45
N PHE A 73 -8.98 -28.51 -11.43
CA PHE A 73 -8.26 -28.29 -12.69
C PHE A 73 -9.15 -27.72 -13.81
N SER A 74 -10.34 -27.18 -13.47
CA SER A 74 -11.21 -26.60 -14.49
C SER A 74 -10.74 -25.20 -14.90
N ASN A 75 -10.87 -24.85 -16.19
CA ASN A 75 -10.59 -23.51 -16.74
C ASN A 75 -11.62 -22.43 -16.32
N LYS A 76 -12.29 -22.62 -15.18
CA LYS A 76 -13.35 -21.74 -14.69
C LYS A 76 -12.75 -20.62 -13.86
N THR A 77 -12.89 -19.39 -14.33
CA THR A 77 -12.35 -18.16 -13.74
C THR A 77 -12.94 -17.87 -12.36
N ARG A 78 -14.27 -18.00 -12.23
CA ARG A 78 -15.02 -17.72 -10.98
C ARG A 78 -14.73 -16.32 -10.42
N SER A 79 -14.51 -15.37 -11.31
CA SER A 79 -14.16 -13.99 -10.99
C SER A 79 -15.41 -13.19 -10.65
N VAL A 80 -15.29 -12.32 -9.65
CA VAL A 80 -16.37 -11.44 -9.21
C VAL A 80 -15.89 -10.00 -9.07
N ASP A 81 -16.71 -9.07 -9.48
CA ASP A 81 -16.50 -7.64 -9.30
C ASP A 81 -17.38 -7.17 -8.14
N ILE A 82 -16.73 -6.66 -7.09
CA ILE A 82 -17.39 -6.17 -5.89
C ILE A 82 -17.16 -4.68 -5.78
N THR A 83 -18.24 -3.90 -5.80
CA THR A 83 -18.19 -2.46 -5.48
C THR A 83 -18.84 -2.24 -4.12
N ILE A 84 -18.12 -1.60 -3.21
CA ILE A 84 -18.58 -1.25 -1.87
C ILE A 84 -18.51 0.26 -1.74
N GLU A 85 -19.67 0.90 -1.65
CA GLU A 85 -19.76 2.32 -1.38
C GLU A 85 -20.11 2.49 0.11
N LEU A 86 -19.28 3.22 0.87
CA LEU A 86 -19.39 3.29 2.33
C LEU A 86 -18.99 4.67 2.90
N PRO A 87 -19.31 4.96 4.17
CA PRO A 87 -18.92 6.21 4.82
C PRO A 87 -17.39 6.36 4.93
N SER A 88 -16.89 7.57 4.67
CA SER A 88 -15.49 7.95 4.88
C SER A 88 -14.98 7.55 6.27
N GLY A 89 -13.73 7.08 6.36
CA GLY A 89 -13.12 6.63 7.61
C GLY A 89 -13.42 5.17 8.00
N SER A 90 -14.21 4.45 7.20
CA SER A 90 -14.45 3.02 7.42
C SER A 90 -13.17 2.20 7.32
N ARG A 91 -13.07 1.16 8.15
CA ARG A 91 -11.92 0.26 8.19
C ARG A 91 -12.12 -0.90 7.23
N VAL A 92 -11.04 -1.35 6.61
CA VAL A 92 -11.08 -2.46 5.66
C VAL A 92 -10.07 -3.50 6.06
N GLU A 93 -10.52 -4.72 6.31
CA GLU A 93 -9.69 -5.91 6.41
C GLU A 93 -10.09 -6.86 5.30
N GLY A 94 -9.12 -7.37 4.54
CA GLY A 94 -9.45 -8.30 3.48
C GLY A 94 -8.33 -9.16 2.96
N SER A 95 -8.72 -10.17 2.19
CA SER A 95 -7.80 -10.99 1.44
C SER A 95 -8.38 -11.45 0.11
N ALA A 96 -7.51 -11.54 -0.89
CA ALA A 96 -7.79 -12.12 -2.20
C ALA A 96 -6.64 -13.03 -2.63
N GLN A 97 -6.92 -14.10 -3.38
CA GLN A 97 -5.85 -14.89 -3.99
C GLN A 97 -5.39 -14.23 -5.29
N LEU A 98 -6.33 -13.79 -6.12
CA LEU A 98 -6.09 -13.13 -7.39
C LEU A 98 -7.04 -11.94 -7.54
N GLY A 99 -6.51 -10.77 -7.89
CA GLY A 99 -7.28 -9.63 -8.33
C GLY A 99 -6.96 -8.33 -7.59
N ASP A 100 -7.49 -7.25 -8.16
CA ASP A 100 -7.08 -5.90 -7.80
C ASP A 100 -7.95 -5.33 -6.67
N LEU A 101 -7.34 -4.46 -5.87
CA LEU A 101 -8.03 -3.62 -4.90
C LEU A 101 -7.89 -2.16 -5.32
N GLY A 102 -9.02 -1.49 -5.53
CA GLY A 102 -9.11 -0.05 -5.71
C GLY A 102 -9.85 0.59 -4.55
N SER A 103 -9.36 1.72 -4.05
CA SER A 103 -10.09 2.57 -3.11
C SER A 103 -10.07 4.01 -3.58
N THR A 104 -11.24 4.64 -3.62
CA THR A 104 -11.37 6.09 -3.79
C THR A 104 -11.86 6.76 -2.51
N GLY A 105 -11.41 7.99 -2.28
CA GLY A 105 -11.72 8.74 -1.06
C GLY A 105 -10.93 8.29 0.17
N ARG A 106 -11.39 8.71 1.36
CA ARG A 106 -10.65 8.51 2.62
C ARG A 106 -11.15 7.30 3.39
N LEU A 107 -10.33 6.25 3.43
CA LEU A 107 -10.52 5.12 4.33
C LEU A 107 -9.89 5.37 5.71
N GLY A 108 -10.37 4.61 6.70
CA GLY A 108 -9.68 4.44 7.97
C GLY A 108 -8.48 3.49 7.81
N GLU A 109 -8.26 2.65 8.80
CA GLU A 109 -7.24 1.60 8.76
C GLU A 109 -7.53 0.58 7.65
N LEU A 110 -6.52 0.22 6.86
CA LEU A 110 -6.61 -0.77 5.79
C LEU A 110 -5.59 -1.89 6.01
N ARG A 111 -6.09 -3.13 6.11
CA ARG A 111 -5.30 -4.36 6.17
C ARG A 111 -5.67 -5.26 5.01
N TYR A 112 -4.75 -5.51 4.10
CA TYR A 112 -5.05 -6.33 2.92
C TYR A 112 -3.96 -7.32 2.58
N LYS A 113 -4.37 -8.54 2.24
CA LYS A 113 -3.48 -9.61 1.76
C LYS A 113 -3.88 -10.05 0.36
N SER A 114 -2.98 -9.92 -0.61
CA SER A 114 -3.20 -10.41 -1.96
C SER A 114 -2.17 -11.48 -2.33
N GLY A 115 -2.59 -12.51 -3.07
CA GLY A 115 -1.63 -13.40 -3.74
C GLY A 115 -1.02 -12.69 -4.94
N THR A 116 -1.87 -12.33 -5.91
CA THR A 116 -1.50 -11.55 -7.09
C THR A 116 -2.54 -10.49 -7.38
N GLY A 117 -2.13 -9.27 -7.67
CA GLY A 117 -3.01 -8.19 -8.08
C GLY A 117 -2.49 -6.81 -7.69
N HIS A 118 -2.96 -5.79 -8.39
CA HIS A 118 -2.61 -4.41 -8.14
C HIS A 118 -3.47 -3.81 -7.03
N ILE A 119 -2.84 -3.02 -6.16
CA ILE A 119 -3.52 -2.31 -5.09
C ILE A 119 -3.34 -0.81 -5.36
N ARG A 120 -4.44 -0.08 -5.49
CA ARG A 120 -4.46 1.37 -5.69
C ARG A 120 -5.38 2.01 -4.67
N LEU A 121 -4.83 2.91 -3.86
CA LEU A 121 -5.54 3.58 -2.77
C LEU A 121 -5.35 5.09 -2.91
N ASP A 122 -6.43 5.86 -2.78
CA ASP A 122 -6.31 7.32 -2.65
C ASP A 122 -5.73 7.66 -1.27
N ARG A 123 -6.58 7.68 -0.23
CA ARG A 123 -6.17 8.02 1.14
C ARG A 123 -6.65 6.98 2.14
N THR A 124 -5.77 6.61 3.07
CA THR A 124 -6.06 5.66 4.14
C THR A 124 -5.42 6.13 5.45
N GLY A 125 -5.91 5.63 6.59
CA GLY A 125 -5.23 5.74 7.89
C GLY A 125 -4.01 4.81 7.94
N GLU A 126 -3.89 4.01 9.00
CA GLU A 126 -2.81 3.00 9.07
C GLU A 126 -2.97 1.96 7.95
N LEU A 127 -1.89 1.74 7.21
CA LEU A 127 -1.86 0.86 6.05
C LEU A 127 -1.00 -0.37 6.34
N ARG A 128 -1.58 -1.57 6.19
CA ARG A 128 -0.83 -2.83 6.19
C ARG A 128 -1.20 -3.67 4.98
N VAL A 129 -0.25 -3.85 4.07
CA VAL A 129 -0.44 -4.59 2.83
C VAL A 129 0.62 -5.67 2.69
N HIS A 130 0.17 -6.88 2.37
CA HIS A 130 1.05 -7.97 1.95
C HIS A 130 0.58 -8.50 0.61
N THR A 131 1.44 -8.45 -0.42
CA THR A 131 1.14 -8.99 -1.75
C THR A 131 2.25 -9.93 -2.23
N GLY A 132 1.89 -11.01 -2.91
CA GLY A 132 2.87 -11.90 -3.53
C GLY A 132 3.45 -11.28 -4.80
N ALA A 133 2.59 -10.80 -5.69
CA ALA A 133 2.97 -10.13 -6.93
C ALA A 133 1.94 -9.06 -7.33
N GLY A 134 2.40 -7.86 -7.65
CA GLY A 134 1.58 -6.75 -8.11
C GLY A 134 2.06 -5.42 -7.59
N ASP A 135 1.66 -4.36 -8.28
CA ASP A 135 2.01 -3.00 -7.90
C ASP A 135 1.13 -2.53 -6.74
N VAL A 136 1.72 -1.77 -5.81
CA VAL A 136 1.01 -1.13 -4.71
C VAL A 136 1.20 0.38 -4.86
N ALA A 137 0.11 1.11 -4.99
CA ALA A 137 0.09 2.56 -5.04
C ALA A 137 -0.85 3.11 -3.95
N ALA A 138 -0.38 4.06 -3.16
CA ALA A 138 -1.19 4.81 -2.21
C ALA A 138 -0.88 6.31 -2.33
N GLU A 139 -1.87 7.18 -2.52
CA GLU A 139 -1.60 8.62 -2.62
C GLU A 139 -1.23 9.21 -1.25
N ALA A 140 -1.97 8.85 -0.19
CA ALA A 140 -1.69 9.33 1.16
C ALA A 140 -2.01 8.28 2.24
N VAL A 141 -1.14 8.19 3.24
CA VAL A 141 -1.28 7.37 4.44
C VAL A 141 -1.21 8.27 5.67
N ASP A 142 -2.38 8.53 6.27
CA ASP A 142 -2.56 9.29 7.51
C ASP A 142 -2.19 8.40 8.73
N GLY A 143 -0.97 7.87 8.77
CA GLY A 143 -0.51 6.94 9.79
C GLY A 143 0.77 6.19 9.39
N ASN A 144 0.98 5.03 9.98
CA ASN A 144 2.09 4.15 9.62
C ASN A 144 1.75 3.33 8.37
N ALA A 145 2.75 3.05 7.55
CA ALA A 145 2.64 2.20 6.36
C ALA A 145 3.53 0.95 6.50
N ASP A 146 2.95 -0.25 6.47
CA ASP A 146 3.64 -1.55 6.46
C ASP A 146 3.29 -2.27 5.16
N ILE A 147 4.19 -2.18 4.17
CA ILE A 147 3.97 -2.71 2.81
C ILE A 147 5.03 -3.78 2.53
N SER A 148 4.58 -4.98 2.20
CA SER A 148 5.44 -6.09 1.80
C SER A 148 4.97 -6.65 0.47
N THR A 149 5.83 -6.65 -0.54
CA THR A 149 5.56 -7.25 -1.85
C THR A 149 6.68 -8.23 -2.25
N GLY A 150 6.33 -9.33 -2.94
CA GLY A 150 7.31 -10.22 -3.54
C GLY A 150 7.85 -9.71 -4.87
N SER A 151 7.00 -9.08 -5.68
CA SER A 151 7.36 -8.53 -6.98
C SER A 151 6.37 -7.44 -7.40
N GLY A 152 6.85 -6.37 -8.03
CA GLY A 152 6.04 -5.23 -8.46
C GLY A 152 6.58 -3.91 -7.93
N ARG A 153 5.98 -2.79 -8.32
CA ARG A 153 6.38 -1.46 -7.86
C ARG A 153 5.60 -1.06 -6.62
N VAL A 154 6.26 -0.41 -5.66
CA VAL A 154 5.59 0.26 -4.54
C VAL A 154 5.73 1.77 -4.72
N GLN A 155 4.61 2.49 -4.73
CA GLN A 155 4.55 3.94 -4.81
C GLN A 155 3.68 4.47 -3.68
N VAL A 156 4.23 5.34 -2.85
CA VAL A 156 3.46 6.03 -1.80
C VAL A 156 3.71 7.52 -1.94
N GLY A 157 2.64 8.32 -2.06
CA GLY A 157 2.77 9.77 -2.15
C GLY A 157 3.20 10.35 -0.80
N GLU A 158 2.27 10.46 0.14
CA GLU A 158 2.52 11.02 1.47
C GLU A 158 2.35 9.99 2.58
N VAL A 159 3.28 9.95 3.54
CA VAL A 159 3.12 9.19 4.79
C VAL A 159 3.39 10.09 6.00
N THR A 160 2.41 10.23 6.88
CA THR A 160 2.53 11.07 8.08
C THR A 160 3.21 10.35 9.26
N GLY A 161 3.18 9.02 9.27
CA GLY A 161 3.85 8.17 10.26
C GLY A 161 5.14 7.55 9.71
N THR A 162 5.51 6.39 10.26
CA THR A 162 6.69 5.64 9.80
C THR A 162 6.34 4.70 8.66
N THR A 163 7.29 4.50 7.74
CA THR A 163 7.13 3.57 6.61
C THR A 163 8.02 2.35 6.76
N VAL A 164 7.46 1.15 6.62
CA VAL A 164 8.19 -0.10 6.44
C VAL A 164 7.79 -0.65 5.09
N ALA A 165 8.65 -0.53 4.09
CA ALA A 165 8.40 -1.00 2.74
C ALA A 165 9.44 -2.06 2.36
N LYS A 166 8.98 -3.28 2.06
CA LYS A 166 9.83 -4.42 1.69
C LYS A 166 9.40 -4.96 0.35
N ASN A 167 10.36 -5.09 -0.55
CA ASN A 167 10.18 -5.71 -1.85
C ASN A 167 11.28 -6.75 -2.08
N SER A 168 11.03 -7.78 -2.88
CA SER A 168 12.11 -8.60 -3.41
C SER A 168 12.53 -8.14 -4.79
N ASN A 169 11.57 -7.81 -5.66
CA ASN A 169 11.83 -7.43 -7.05
C ASN A 169 10.93 -6.26 -7.47
N GLY A 170 11.52 -5.07 -7.50
CA GLY A 170 10.88 -3.87 -8.01
C GLY A 170 11.29 -2.63 -7.23
N ASP A 171 10.93 -1.50 -7.81
CA ASP A 171 11.25 -0.19 -7.27
C ASP A 171 10.30 0.17 -6.12
N ILE A 172 10.83 0.92 -5.16
CA ILE A 172 10.06 1.53 -4.09
C ILE A 172 10.27 3.05 -4.17
N SER A 173 9.17 3.80 -4.34
CA SER A 173 9.17 5.26 -4.27
C SER A 173 8.24 5.74 -3.16
N ILE A 174 8.74 6.60 -2.28
CA ILE A 174 7.97 7.34 -1.29
C ILE A 174 8.21 8.81 -1.58
N ASP A 175 7.19 9.59 -1.93
CA ASP A 175 7.40 10.97 -2.34
C ASP A 175 7.65 11.89 -1.13
N HIS A 176 6.89 11.74 -0.06
CA HIS A 176 7.04 12.51 1.18
C HIS A 176 6.89 11.61 2.42
N SER A 177 7.90 11.60 3.28
CA SER A 177 7.94 10.83 4.54
C SER A 177 8.15 11.74 5.75
N ALA A 178 7.14 11.86 6.60
CA ALA A 178 7.20 12.75 7.75
C ALA A 178 8.03 12.20 8.92
N ALA A 179 8.17 10.89 9.09
CA ALA A 179 8.89 10.29 10.23
C ALA A 179 10.00 9.30 9.83
N GLY A 180 10.31 9.21 8.53
CA GLY A 180 11.26 8.24 7.99
C GLY A 180 10.71 6.82 7.99
N GLY A 181 11.61 5.84 8.00
CA GLY A 181 11.23 4.44 7.89
C GLY A 181 12.33 3.49 7.43
N GLU A 182 11.95 2.23 7.26
CA GLU A 182 12.78 1.18 6.68
C GLU A 182 12.28 0.83 5.27
N VAL A 183 13.13 1.03 4.26
CA VAL A 183 12.84 0.70 2.87
C VAL A 183 13.88 -0.29 2.36
N LYS A 184 13.43 -1.48 1.96
CA LYS A 184 14.32 -2.56 1.51
C LYS A 184 13.82 -3.19 0.23
N THR A 185 14.71 -3.34 -0.75
CA THR A 185 14.46 -4.16 -1.94
C THR A 185 15.68 -5.04 -2.24
N SER A 186 15.52 -6.20 -2.87
CA SER A 186 16.71 -6.96 -3.32
C SER A 186 17.16 -6.47 -4.69
N HIS A 187 16.20 -6.28 -5.60
CA HIS A 187 16.42 -5.80 -6.96
C HIS A 187 15.46 -4.65 -7.26
N GLY A 188 15.99 -3.44 -7.37
CA GLY A 188 15.18 -2.25 -7.65
C GLY A 188 15.78 -1.00 -7.05
N ARG A 189 15.33 0.14 -7.58
CA ARG A 189 15.66 1.46 -7.06
C ARG A 189 14.84 1.75 -5.80
N ILE A 190 15.46 2.43 -4.85
CA ILE A 190 14.77 3.07 -3.73
C ILE A 190 14.81 4.58 -3.94
N ARG A 191 13.66 5.24 -3.90
CA ARG A 191 13.55 6.69 -3.87
C ARG A 191 12.72 7.12 -2.66
N VAL A 192 13.30 7.95 -1.81
CA VAL A 192 12.59 8.74 -0.80
C VAL A 192 12.72 10.19 -1.25
N GLY A 193 11.64 10.77 -1.77
CA GLY A 193 11.62 12.11 -2.37
C GLY A 193 11.98 13.18 -1.36
N GLU A 194 11.25 13.23 -0.25
CA GLU A 194 11.55 14.09 0.89
C GLU A 194 11.36 13.33 2.20
N VAL A 195 12.31 13.48 3.13
CA VAL A 195 12.14 13.11 4.53
C VAL A 195 12.32 14.33 5.44
N VAL A 196 11.36 14.49 6.36
CA VAL A 196 11.31 15.64 7.29
C VAL A 196 12.11 15.38 8.57
N ARG A 197 11.96 14.21 9.18
CA ARG A 197 12.62 13.87 10.46
C ARG A 197 12.65 12.37 10.70
N GLY A 198 13.34 11.95 11.76
CA GLY A 198 13.37 10.57 12.22
C GLY A 198 14.57 9.81 11.67
N ALA A 199 14.37 8.57 11.23
CA ALA A 199 15.45 7.75 10.68
C ALA A 199 15.01 7.05 9.41
N VAL A 200 15.83 7.09 8.37
CA VAL A 200 15.64 6.40 7.09
C VAL A 200 16.70 5.32 6.94
N VAL A 201 16.25 4.07 6.85
CA VAL A 201 17.11 2.94 6.51
C VAL A 201 16.73 2.46 5.11
N ALA A 202 17.53 2.82 4.12
CA ALA A 202 17.33 2.42 2.72
C ALA A 202 18.37 1.37 2.33
N LYS A 203 17.93 0.16 1.95
CA LYS A 203 18.84 -0.92 1.56
C LYS A 203 18.41 -1.62 0.27
N THR A 204 19.31 -1.68 -0.70
CA THR A 204 19.13 -2.51 -1.90
C THR A 204 20.36 -3.37 -2.20
N ALA A 205 20.19 -4.56 -2.78
CA ALA A 205 21.35 -5.32 -3.24
C ALA A 205 21.78 -4.84 -4.63
N MET A 206 20.84 -4.63 -5.53
CA MET A 206 21.07 -4.06 -6.85
C MET A 206 20.04 -2.98 -7.17
N GLY A 207 20.52 -1.75 -7.32
CA GLY A 207 19.72 -0.58 -7.65
C GLY A 207 20.28 0.68 -7.01
N ASP A 208 19.82 1.81 -7.54
CA ASP A 208 20.18 3.12 -7.00
C ASP A 208 19.38 3.43 -5.74
N VAL A 209 19.95 4.25 -4.87
CA VAL A 209 19.25 4.82 -3.71
C VAL A 209 19.26 6.33 -3.82
N GLU A 210 18.08 6.93 -3.73
CA GLU A 210 17.89 8.38 -3.69
C GLU A 210 17.15 8.75 -2.42
N VAL A 211 17.69 9.71 -1.67
CA VAL A 211 17.04 10.28 -0.48
C VAL A 211 17.14 11.80 -0.56
N GLY A 212 16.00 12.47 -0.60
CA GLY A 212 15.91 13.92 -0.42
C GLY A 212 15.59 14.29 1.02
N ILE A 213 16.25 15.33 1.52
CA ILE A 213 16.12 15.85 2.87
C ILE A 213 15.40 17.19 2.80
N ALA A 214 14.39 17.41 3.64
CA ALA A 214 13.69 18.68 3.72
C ALA A 214 14.67 19.85 3.99
N GLU A 215 14.40 21.04 3.42
CA GLU A 215 15.31 22.20 3.43
C GLU A 215 15.80 22.62 4.83
N ARG A 216 14.95 22.44 5.86
CA ARG A 216 15.22 22.88 7.24
C ARG A 216 15.57 21.75 8.19
N THR A 217 15.93 20.59 7.66
CA THR A 217 16.26 19.41 8.44
C THR A 217 17.76 19.14 8.40
N ALA A 218 18.38 18.97 9.56
CA ALA A 218 19.76 18.53 9.65
C ALA A 218 19.83 17.01 9.43
N ALA A 219 20.77 16.55 8.60
CA ALA A 219 20.91 15.14 8.26
C ALA A 219 22.24 14.56 8.76
N TRP A 220 22.16 13.47 9.51
CA TRP A 220 23.30 12.61 9.77
C TRP A 220 23.33 11.48 8.73
N LEU A 221 24.47 11.25 8.10
CA LEU A 221 24.58 10.35 6.95
C LEU A 221 25.57 9.19 7.23
N ASP A 222 25.08 7.96 7.10
CA ASP A 222 25.86 6.73 6.97
C ASP A 222 25.51 6.07 5.64
N VAL A 223 26.36 6.32 4.63
CA VAL A 223 26.06 6.00 3.24
C VAL A 223 27.18 5.17 2.64
N HIS A 224 26.84 4.00 2.12
CA HIS A 224 27.82 3.06 1.59
C HIS A 224 27.33 2.37 0.31
N THR A 225 28.14 2.42 -0.74
CA THR A 225 27.96 1.60 -1.95
C THR A 225 29.17 0.68 -2.14
N GLY A 226 28.92 -0.59 -2.47
CA GLY A 226 30.00 -1.54 -2.82
C GLY A 226 30.59 -1.24 -4.20
N TYR A 227 29.71 -1.09 -5.20
CA TYR A 227 30.05 -0.75 -6.57
C TYR A 227 29.12 0.35 -7.10
N GLY A 228 29.64 1.57 -7.14
CA GLY A 228 28.91 2.76 -7.59
C GLY A 228 29.56 4.02 -7.06
N ARG A 229 28.82 5.13 -7.09
CA ARG A 229 29.25 6.43 -6.58
C ARG A 229 28.25 6.97 -5.57
N VAL A 230 28.77 7.61 -4.53
CA VAL A 230 27.95 8.42 -3.61
C VAL A 230 28.05 9.87 -4.04
N ARG A 231 26.90 10.52 -4.22
CA ARG A 231 26.77 11.97 -4.44
C ARG A 231 26.01 12.56 -3.26
N ASN A 232 26.66 13.44 -2.53
CA ASN A 232 26.04 14.24 -1.49
C ASN A 232 26.07 15.71 -1.93
N SER A 233 24.91 16.33 -1.99
CA SER A 233 24.75 17.76 -2.31
C SER A 233 24.30 18.61 -1.13
N LEU A 234 24.25 18.03 0.09
CA LEU A 234 23.97 18.78 1.31
C LEU A 234 25.17 19.65 1.70
N GLU A 235 24.89 20.86 2.16
CA GLU A 235 25.88 21.71 2.80
C GLU A 235 26.24 21.15 4.19
N ALA A 236 27.52 21.22 4.55
CA ALA A 236 27.96 20.82 5.88
C ALA A 236 27.46 21.84 6.91
N ALA A 237 26.66 21.37 7.87
CA ALA A 237 26.19 22.15 8.99
C ALA A 237 26.88 21.71 10.29
N ALA A 238 26.97 22.61 11.27
CA ALA A 238 27.32 22.25 12.64
C ALA A 238 26.21 21.39 13.27
N GLU A 239 26.42 20.91 14.51
CA GLU A 239 25.37 20.17 15.22
C GLU A 239 24.05 20.97 15.21
N PRO A 240 22.91 20.31 14.91
CA PRO A 240 21.63 20.99 14.83
C PRO A 240 21.28 21.66 16.16
N ASP A 241 20.71 22.87 16.08
CA ASP A 241 20.10 23.49 17.25
C ASP A 241 18.91 22.64 17.72
N ALA A 242 18.60 22.65 19.02
CA ALA A 242 17.55 21.81 19.61
C ALA A 242 16.12 22.08 19.06
N SER A 243 15.94 23.11 18.24
CA SER A 243 14.68 23.46 17.56
C SER A 243 14.60 23.01 16.10
N GLU A 244 15.67 22.46 15.54
CA GLU A 244 15.69 21.98 14.15
C GLU A 244 15.27 20.50 14.09
N ASP A 245 14.49 20.15 13.07
CA ASP A 245 14.21 18.75 12.79
C ASP A 245 15.50 18.04 12.36
N THR A 246 15.65 16.80 12.80
CA THR A 246 16.83 15.99 12.48
C THR A 246 16.42 14.69 11.82
N VAL A 247 17.21 14.24 10.84
CA VAL A 247 17.05 12.93 10.21
C VAL A 247 18.36 12.15 10.19
N GLU A 248 18.28 10.88 10.56
CA GLU A 248 19.38 9.92 10.40
C GLU A 248 19.17 9.12 9.11
N VAL A 249 20.09 9.17 8.16
CA VAL A 249 20.00 8.42 6.90
C VAL A 249 21.07 7.34 6.86
N ARG A 250 20.63 6.09 6.82
CA ARG A 250 21.46 4.92 6.57
C ARG A 250 21.10 4.35 5.19
N ALA A 251 21.95 4.60 4.20
CA ALA A 251 21.72 4.15 2.83
C ALA A 251 22.80 3.16 2.39
N ASN A 252 22.38 1.96 1.97
CA ASN A 252 23.28 0.89 1.57
C ASN A 252 22.87 0.26 0.24
N THR A 253 23.81 0.21 -0.72
CA THR A 253 23.64 -0.59 -1.94
C THR A 253 24.89 -1.42 -2.22
N SER A 254 24.74 -2.63 -2.77
CA SER A 254 25.92 -3.41 -3.21
C SER A 254 26.33 -3.02 -4.63
N PHE A 255 25.36 -2.78 -5.52
CA PHE A 255 25.57 -2.32 -6.89
C PHE A 255 24.56 -1.21 -7.22
N GLY A 256 25.06 0.01 -7.43
CA GLY A 256 24.25 1.17 -7.75
C GLY A 256 24.81 2.45 -7.15
N ASP A 257 24.31 3.58 -7.63
CA ASP A 257 24.69 4.89 -7.12
C ASP A 257 23.80 5.27 -5.93
N ILE A 258 24.34 6.11 -5.03
CA ILE A 258 23.56 6.73 -3.96
C ILE A 258 23.59 8.24 -4.13
N THR A 259 22.41 8.87 -4.15
CA THR A 259 22.27 10.33 -4.23
C THR A 259 21.52 10.87 -3.01
N ILE A 260 22.14 11.82 -2.32
CA ILE A 260 21.56 12.59 -1.22
C ILE A 260 21.46 14.05 -1.66
N HIS A 261 20.27 14.64 -1.51
CA HIS A 261 19.98 16.00 -1.97
C HIS A 261 18.97 16.71 -1.06
N ARG A 262 18.82 18.03 -1.27
CA ARG A 262 17.70 18.80 -0.74
C ARG A 262 16.48 18.63 -1.63
N SER A 263 15.29 18.51 -1.04
CA SER A 263 14.01 18.47 -1.77
C SER A 263 13.32 19.82 -1.78
#